data_AF-A0A3D1R6H2-F1
#
_entry.id   AF-A0A3D1R6H2-F1
#
_cell.length_a   1.000
_cell.length_b   1.000
_cell.length_c   1.000
_cell.angle_alpha   90.00
_cell.angle_beta   90.00
_cell.angle_gamma   90.00
#
_symmetry.space_group_name_H-M   'P 1'
#
loop_
_entity.id
_entity.type
_entity.pdbx_description
1 polymer ?
#
loop_
_entity_poly.entity_id
_entity_poly.type
_entity_poly.pdbx_seq_one_letter_code
_entity_poly.pdbx_strand_id
1 'polypeptide(L)'
;MRDFVSHLDRGAQPAKSDLGLVVHLRGEVLALDFGAGRLTLEVNGRPYRLRATPGQLADLVPGEIAQLWFGEFGDQRWLLLDGASCSDSLQGFGRSGRASGVVTSIDKARGLIVLAGRVHHCHPSMLRGVLPGQVLDVDFVRIEGRRWLRSLCPAA
;
A
#
# COMPACT_ATOMS: atom_id res chain seq x y z
N MET A 1 -43.44 -5.45 -24.94
CA MET A 1 -43.28 -6.33 -23.76
C MET A 1 -41.88 -6.07 -23.20
N ARG A 2 -41.84 -5.31 -22.09
CA ARG A 2 -40.78 -5.18 -21.04
C ARG A 2 -39.32 -5.32 -21.48
N ASP A 3 -38.56 -4.23 -21.60
CA ASP A 3 -37.79 -3.56 -20.53
C ASP A 3 -36.73 -4.47 -19.87
N PHE A 4 -35.44 -4.12 -20.05
CA PHE A 4 -34.57 -3.73 -18.93
C PHE A 4 -33.34 -2.98 -19.45
N VAL A 5 -33.26 -1.71 -19.08
CA VAL A 5 -32.10 -0.83 -19.17
C VAL A 5 -30.99 -1.37 -18.27
N SER A 6 -29.73 -1.28 -18.71
CA SER A 6 -28.59 -1.09 -17.80
C SER A 6 -27.52 -0.26 -18.51
N HIS A 7 -27.30 0.91 -17.93
CA HIS A 7 -26.50 2.02 -18.41
C HIS A 7 -25.06 1.62 -18.75
N LEU A 8 -24.63 1.96 -19.97
CA LEU A 8 -23.23 2.24 -20.26
C LEU A 8 -22.87 3.53 -19.51
N ASP A 9 -22.26 3.37 -18.33
CA ASP A 9 -21.60 4.50 -17.67
C ASP A 9 -20.32 4.83 -18.45
N ARG A 10 -20.40 5.86 -19.30
CA ARG A 10 -19.24 6.55 -19.85
C ARG A 10 -18.57 7.30 -18.70
N GLY A 11 -17.68 6.63 -17.99
CA GLY A 11 -17.14 7.26 -16.77
C GLY A 11 -15.85 6.70 -16.18
N ALA A 12 -15.10 5.83 -16.84
CA ALA A 12 -13.70 5.58 -16.46
C ALA A 12 -12.96 4.94 -17.64
N GLN A 13 -12.19 5.72 -18.37
CA GLN A 13 -11.10 5.15 -19.15
C GLN A 13 -10.22 4.33 -18.21
N PRO A 14 -9.72 3.14 -18.62
CA PRO A 14 -8.63 2.51 -17.90
C PRO A 14 -7.47 3.49 -17.94
N ALA A 15 -7.30 4.25 -16.86
CA ALA A 15 -6.15 5.10 -16.69
C ALA A 15 -4.97 4.15 -16.66
N LYS A 16 -4.15 4.21 -17.71
CA LYS A 16 -2.83 3.59 -17.73
C LYS A 16 -2.00 4.34 -16.69
N SER A 17 -2.24 4.02 -15.43
CA SER A 17 -1.48 4.55 -14.32
C SER A 17 -0.09 3.96 -14.44
N ASP A 18 0.94 4.67 -13.97
CA ASP A 18 2.31 4.14 -13.89
C ASP A 18 2.45 2.93 -12.91
N LEU A 19 1.36 2.20 -12.65
CA LEU A 19 1.11 1.14 -11.66
C LEU A 19 0.96 -0.26 -12.28
N GLY A 20 1.11 -0.39 -13.60
CA GLY A 20 0.81 -1.65 -14.29
C GLY A 20 -0.69 -1.97 -14.36
N LEU A 21 -1.01 -3.25 -14.58
CA LEU A 21 -2.38 -3.76 -14.70
C LEU A 21 -3.12 -3.60 -13.35
N VAL A 22 -4.21 -2.84 -13.34
CA VAL A 22 -5.13 -2.76 -12.18
C VAL A 22 -6.10 -3.92 -12.26
N VAL A 23 -6.13 -4.77 -11.23
CA VAL A 23 -6.96 -5.98 -11.20
C VAL A 23 -7.83 -5.97 -9.95
N HIS A 24 -9.10 -6.34 -10.15
CA HIS A 24 -10.05 -6.57 -9.08
C HIS A 24 -9.98 -8.03 -8.60
N LEU A 25 -9.82 -8.25 -7.30
CA LEU A 25 -9.84 -9.56 -6.66
C LEU A 25 -10.97 -9.65 -5.65
N ARG A 26 -11.65 -10.79 -5.64
CA ARG A 26 -12.58 -11.18 -4.59
C ARG A 26 -12.14 -12.50 -3.98
N GLY A 27 -11.98 -12.55 -2.67
CA GLY A 27 -11.50 -13.74 -1.98
C GLY A 27 -11.65 -13.65 -0.46
N GLU A 28 -11.45 -14.77 0.21
CA GLU A 28 -11.46 -14.84 1.67
C GLU A 28 -10.10 -14.42 2.23
N VAL A 29 -10.08 -13.57 3.26
CA VAL A 29 -8.85 -13.18 3.94
C VAL A 29 -8.34 -14.33 4.80
N LEU A 30 -7.25 -14.98 4.40
CA LEU A 30 -6.67 -16.09 5.16
C LEU A 30 -5.71 -15.62 6.25
N ALA A 31 -4.88 -14.62 5.94
CA ALA A 31 -3.84 -14.17 6.85
C ALA A 31 -3.40 -12.73 6.57
N LEU A 32 -3.07 -12.02 7.65
CA LEU A 32 -2.51 -10.67 7.65
C LEU A 32 -1.19 -10.68 8.43
N ASP A 33 -0.14 -10.12 7.85
CA ASP A 33 1.17 -9.93 8.49
C ASP A 33 1.53 -8.45 8.40
N PHE A 34 1.27 -7.74 9.50
CA PHE A 34 1.49 -6.30 9.61
C PHE A 34 2.98 -5.92 9.59
N GLY A 35 3.84 -6.76 10.17
CA GLY A 35 5.27 -6.54 10.16
C GLY A 35 5.82 -6.59 8.73
N ALA A 36 5.51 -7.65 7.98
CA ALA A 36 5.99 -7.81 6.61
C ALA A 36 5.17 -7.04 5.56
N GLY A 37 4.00 -6.51 5.93
CA GLY A 37 3.08 -5.85 5.01
C GLY A 37 2.53 -6.82 3.97
N ARG A 38 2.07 -8.00 4.42
CA ARG A 38 1.59 -9.08 3.55
C ARG A 38 0.15 -9.44 3.86
N LEU A 39 -0.62 -9.63 2.80
CA LEU A 39 -1.97 -10.18 2.81
C LEU A 39 -1.95 -11.51 2.06
N THR A 40 -2.62 -12.52 2.62
CA THR A 40 -2.94 -13.76 1.90
C THR A 40 -4.46 -13.88 1.78
N LEU A 41 -4.95 -13.97 0.55
CA LEU A 41 -6.35 -14.24 0.22
C LEU A 41 -6.50 -15.68 -0.29
N GLU A 42 -7.65 -16.29 -0.09
CA GLU A 42 -8.08 -17.44 -0.89
C GLU A 42 -8.95 -16.97 -2.04
N VAL A 43 -8.56 -17.29 -3.27
CA VAL A 43 -9.34 -17.02 -4.48
C VAL A 43 -9.53 -18.33 -5.22
N ASN A 44 -10.78 -18.77 -5.36
CA ASN A 44 -11.14 -20.04 -6.01
C ASN A 44 -10.35 -21.26 -5.46
N GLY A 45 -10.24 -21.37 -4.13
CA GLY A 45 -9.52 -22.46 -3.47
C GLY A 45 -7.99 -22.40 -3.59
N ARG A 46 -7.42 -21.26 -3.99
CA ARG A 46 -5.97 -21.06 -4.11
C ARG A 46 -5.49 -19.85 -3.31
N PRO A 47 -4.39 -19.97 -2.55
CA PRO A 47 -3.84 -18.83 -1.84
C PRO A 47 -3.19 -17.84 -2.80
N TYR A 48 -3.49 -16.56 -2.61
CA TYR A 48 -2.99 -15.43 -3.38
C TYR A 48 -2.33 -14.44 -2.43
N ARG A 49 -1.07 -14.06 -2.71
CA ARG A 49 -0.27 -13.19 -1.83
C ARG A 49 -0.11 -11.81 -2.42
N LEU A 50 -0.35 -10.80 -1.60
CA LEU A 50 -0.25 -9.38 -1.96
C LEU A 50 0.59 -8.64 -0.91
N ARG A 51 1.20 -7.53 -1.31
CA ARG A 51 1.78 -6.55 -0.38
C ARG A 51 0.78 -5.45 -0.08
N ALA A 52 0.86 -4.91 1.11
CA ALA A 52 0.03 -3.81 1.57
C ALA A 52 0.75 -3.05 2.69
N THR A 53 0.36 -1.80 2.89
CA THR A 53 0.75 -1.06 4.08
C THR A 53 -0.04 -1.53 5.30
N PRO A 54 0.47 -1.37 6.53
CA PRO A 54 -0.27 -1.71 7.74
C PRO A 54 -1.63 -1.02 7.84
N GLY A 55 -1.76 0.22 7.34
CA GLY A 55 -3.04 0.91 7.29
C GLY A 55 -4.07 0.14 6.45
N GLN A 56 -3.68 -0.29 5.25
CA GLN A 56 -4.54 -1.09 4.37
C GLN A 56 -4.87 -2.48 4.95
N LEU A 57 -3.95 -3.06 5.73
CA LEU A 57 -4.21 -4.34 6.42
C LEU A 57 -5.16 -4.17 7.61
N ALA A 58 -5.16 -3.02 8.27
CA ALA A 58 -5.99 -2.76 9.45
C ALA A 58 -7.48 -2.68 9.10
N ASP A 59 -7.81 -2.41 7.83
CA ASP A 59 -9.18 -2.39 7.32
C ASP A 59 -9.71 -3.79 6.97
N LEU A 60 -8.88 -4.84 7.15
CA LEU A 60 -9.21 -6.23 6.81
C LEU A 60 -9.30 -7.12 8.06
N VAL A 61 -10.15 -8.14 7.97
CA VAL A 61 -10.43 -9.13 9.02
C VAL A 61 -10.26 -10.54 8.47
N PRO A 62 -9.41 -11.40 9.07
CA PRO A 62 -9.32 -12.81 8.67
C PRO A 62 -10.67 -13.54 8.72
N GLY A 63 -10.95 -14.35 7.71
CA GLY A 63 -12.21 -15.07 7.50
C GLY A 63 -13.28 -14.29 6.75
N GLU A 64 -13.07 -13.00 6.47
CA GLU A 64 -14.03 -12.20 5.70
C GLU A 64 -13.81 -12.32 4.19
N ILE A 65 -14.87 -12.08 3.41
CA ILE A 65 -14.75 -11.93 1.95
C ILE A 65 -14.45 -10.47 1.62
N ALA A 66 -13.25 -10.21 1.13
CA ALA A 66 -12.82 -8.88 0.70
C ALA A 66 -12.89 -8.74 -0.84
N GLN A 67 -13.19 -7.52 -1.30
CA GLN A 67 -13.09 -7.11 -2.69
C GLN A 67 -12.05 -6.00 -2.79
N LEU A 68 -10.93 -6.28 -3.45
CA LEU A 68 -9.73 -5.44 -3.38
C LEU A 68 -9.15 -5.21 -4.76
N TRP A 69 -8.62 -4.00 -4.96
CA TRP A 69 -7.84 -3.67 -6.14
C TRP A 69 -6.35 -3.79 -5.84
N PHE A 70 -5.61 -4.37 -6.78
CA PHE A 70 -4.16 -4.40 -6.73
C PHE A 70 -3.54 -3.94 -8.05
N GLY A 71 -2.30 -3.45 -7.97
CA GLY A 71 -1.45 -3.14 -9.12
C GLY A 71 -0.06 -3.77 -8.97
N GLU A 72 0.73 -3.74 -10.04
CA GLU A 72 2.06 -4.34 -10.08
C GLU A 72 3.15 -3.27 -10.00
N PHE A 73 4.10 -3.46 -9.08
CA PHE A 73 5.28 -2.62 -8.94
C PHE A 73 6.53 -3.49 -8.96
N GLY A 74 7.26 -3.47 -10.07
CA GLY A 74 8.32 -4.44 -10.32
C GLY A 74 7.74 -5.85 -10.37
N ASP A 75 8.27 -6.75 -9.54
CA ASP A 75 7.83 -8.16 -9.42
C ASP A 75 6.80 -8.38 -8.29
N GLN A 76 6.30 -7.30 -7.67
CA GLN A 76 5.40 -7.37 -6.53
C GLN A 76 4.01 -6.85 -6.87
N ARG A 77 2.98 -7.52 -6.33
CA ARG A 77 1.59 -7.05 -6.37
C ARG A 77 1.29 -6.30 -5.09
N TRP A 78 0.83 -5.06 -5.21
CA TRP A 78 0.48 -4.20 -4.09
C TRP A 78 -0.99 -3.85 -4.13
N LEU A 79 -1.67 -3.91 -2.98
CA LEU A 79 -2.98 -3.31 -2.81
C LEU A 79 -2.95 -1.83 -3.17
N LEU A 80 -3.90 -1.39 -3.98
CA LEU A 80 -4.02 0.01 -4.35
C LEU A 80 -4.59 0.83 -3.19
N LEU A 81 -4.23 2.11 -3.17
CA LEU A 81 -4.80 3.09 -2.25
C LEU A 81 -6.16 3.52 -2.80
N ASP A 82 -7.24 2.86 -2.39
CA ASP A 82 -8.60 3.26 -2.78
C ASP A 82 -9.04 4.47 -1.95
N GLY A 83 -8.55 5.66 -2.28
CA GLY A 83 -9.03 6.96 -1.77
C GLY A 83 -9.00 7.18 -0.24
N ALA A 84 -8.72 6.15 0.55
CA ALA A 84 -8.72 6.13 1.98
C ALA A 84 -7.35 6.55 2.46
N SER A 85 -7.34 7.72 3.10
CA SER A 85 -6.35 8.13 4.09
C SER A 85 -5.76 6.92 4.80
N CYS A 86 -4.42 6.88 4.91
CA CYS A 86 -3.72 6.02 5.86
C CYS A 86 -4.47 6.13 7.18
N SER A 87 -5.16 5.07 7.62
CA SER A 87 -5.97 5.08 8.84
C SER A 87 -5.19 5.81 9.94
N ASP A 88 -5.74 6.94 10.40
CA ASP A 88 -5.04 7.83 11.32
C ASP A 88 -4.79 7.17 12.68
N SER A 89 -5.47 6.03 12.92
CA SER A 89 -5.40 5.24 14.15
C SER A 89 -4.57 3.95 13.98
N LEU A 90 -3.33 4.07 13.51
CA LEU A 90 -2.33 3.01 13.75
C LEU A 90 -1.79 3.03 15.20
N GLN A 91 -2.36 3.86 16.09
CA GLN A 91 -1.94 4.00 17.48
C GLN A 91 -2.00 2.69 18.28
N GLY A 92 -2.93 1.79 17.95
CA GLY A 92 -3.03 0.47 18.60
C GLY A 92 -2.00 -0.56 18.13
N PHE A 93 -1.37 -0.34 16.97
CA PHE A 93 -0.49 -1.32 16.33
C PHE A 93 1.01 -1.07 16.55
N GLY A 94 1.38 0.11 17.05
CA GLY A 94 2.80 0.46 17.16
C GLY A 94 3.09 1.84 17.73
N ARG A 95 4.38 2.19 17.74
CA ARG A 95 4.87 3.50 18.22
C ARG A 95 5.15 4.44 17.06
N SER A 96 4.55 5.63 17.08
CA SER A 96 4.79 6.68 16.09
C SER A 96 6.10 7.42 16.33
N GLY A 97 6.66 8.03 15.27
CA GLY A 97 7.83 8.89 15.36
C GLY A 97 8.06 9.72 14.11
N ARG A 98 8.97 10.70 14.24
CA ARG A 98 9.45 11.56 13.15
C ARG A 98 10.91 11.30 12.85
N ALA A 99 11.30 11.48 11.60
CA ALA A 99 12.70 11.48 11.20
C ALA A 99 12.91 12.45 10.04
N SER A 100 14.12 12.99 9.98
CA SER A 100 14.56 13.90 8.93
C SER A 100 15.93 13.45 8.46
N GLY A 101 16.23 13.62 7.18
CA GLY A 101 17.59 13.41 6.70
C GLY A 101 17.71 13.22 5.20
N VAL A 102 18.92 12.88 4.78
CA VAL A 102 19.24 12.63 3.37
C VAL A 102 18.78 11.22 2.97
N VAL A 103 18.13 11.15 1.82
CA VAL A 103 17.77 9.90 1.14
C VAL A 103 19.04 9.32 0.49
N THR A 104 19.42 8.13 0.92
CA THR A 104 20.66 7.47 0.46
C THR A 104 20.39 6.33 -0.52
N SER A 105 19.20 5.72 -0.47
CA SER A 105 18.79 4.66 -1.38
C SER A 105 17.27 4.55 -1.46
N ILE A 106 16.76 4.11 -2.61
CA ILE A 106 15.34 3.93 -2.90
C ILE A 106 15.15 2.65 -3.70
N ASP A 107 14.22 1.79 -3.26
CA ASP A 107 13.72 0.65 -4.04
C ASP A 107 12.20 0.80 -4.17
N LYS A 108 11.77 1.31 -5.33
CA LYS A 108 10.36 1.60 -5.60
C LYS A 108 9.53 0.33 -5.76
N ALA A 109 10.09 -0.74 -6.32
CA ALA A 109 9.38 -2.00 -6.51
C ALA A 109 9.01 -2.64 -5.16
N ARG A 110 9.92 -2.54 -4.18
CA ARG A 110 9.73 -3.11 -2.84
C ARG A 110 9.15 -2.12 -1.84
N GLY A 111 8.90 -0.87 -2.24
CA GLY A 111 8.38 0.17 -1.35
C GLY A 111 9.35 0.52 -0.22
N LEU A 112 10.65 0.60 -0.51
CA LEU A 112 11.70 0.86 0.48
C LEU A 112 12.43 2.17 0.20
N ILE A 113 12.77 2.87 1.27
CA ILE A 113 13.66 4.04 1.25
C ILE A 113 14.62 3.99 2.42
N VAL A 114 15.86 4.44 2.20
CA VAL A 114 16.87 4.59 3.24
C VAL A 114 17.08 6.07 3.53
N LEU A 115 16.63 6.50 4.72
CA LEU A 115 16.70 7.88 5.21
C LEU A 115 17.56 7.90 6.48
N ALA A 116 18.59 8.73 6.52
CA ALA A 116 19.50 8.83 7.68
C ALA A 116 20.03 7.44 8.15
N GLY A 117 20.41 6.58 7.20
CA GLY A 117 20.93 5.23 7.45
C GLY A 117 19.91 4.21 7.95
N ARG A 118 18.62 4.54 7.98
CA ARG A 118 17.54 3.64 8.43
C ARG A 118 16.63 3.28 7.27
N VAL A 119 16.21 2.02 7.22
CA VAL A 119 15.23 1.53 6.24
C VAL A 119 13.82 1.89 6.70
N HIS A 120 13.03 2.39 5.76
CA HIS A 120 11.62 2.69 5.90
C HIS A 120 10.81 1.96 4.81
N HIS A 121 9.68 1.39 5.19
CA HIS A 121 8.71 0.69 4.35
C HIS A 121 7.54 1.62 4.02
N CYS A 122 7.03 1.58 2.80
CA CYS A 122 5.92 2.42 2.36
C CYS A 122 5.25 1.84 1.11
N HIS A 123 4.09 2.39 0.75
CA HIS A 123 3.50 2.09 -0.54
C HIS A 123 4.38 2.68 -1.66
N PRO A 124 4.69 1.94 -2.74
CA PRO A 124 5.54 2.42 -3.85
C PRO A 124 5.12 3.77 -4.45
N SER A 125 3.81 4.08 -4.49
CA SER A 125 3.33 5.37 -5.02
C SER A 125 3.81 6.58 -4.20
N MET A 126 4.08 6.42 -2.90
CA MET A 126 4.63 7.49 -2.06
C MET A 126 6.05 7.87 -2.49
N LEU A 127 6.78 6.96 -3.14
CA LEU A 127 8.14 7.19 -3.63
C LEU A 127 8.18 7.80 -5.04
N ARG A 128 7.02 8.14 -5.62
CA ARG A 128 6.96 8.89 -6.89
C ARG A 128 7.60 10.26 -6.68
N GLY A 129 8.56 10.60 -7.53
CA GLY A 129 9.31 11.86 -7.43
C GLY A 129 10.41 11.91 -6.36
N VAL A 130 10.52 10.89 -5.49
CA VAL A 130 11.63 10.82 -4.53
C VAL A 130 12.91 10.37 -5.25
N LEU A 131 14.01 11.07 -4.96
CA LEU A 131 15.33 10.88 -5.56
C LEU A 131 16.42 10.78 -4.47
N PRO A 132 17.49 10.00 -4.69
CA PRO A 132 18.66 10.02 -3.81
C PRO A 132 19.24 11.43 -3.69
N GLY A 133 19.77 11.76 -2.51
CA GLY A 133 20.33 13.08 -2.19
C GLY A 133 19.31 14.09 -1.67
N GLN A 134 18.00 13.84 -1.82
CA GLN A 134 16.97 14.72 -1.26
C GLN A 134 16.98 14.67 0.27
N VAL A 135 16.69 15.82 0.89
CA VAL A 135 16.41 15.89 2.33
C VAL A 135 14.90 15.82 2.51
N LEU A 136 14.44 14.86 3.31
CA LEU A 136 13.01 14.66 3.59
C LEU A 136 12.74 14.69 5.08
N ASP A 137 11.57 15.20 5.43
CA ASP A 137 10.91 14.97 6.71
C ASP A 137 9.86 13.87 6.55
N VAL A 138 9.83 12.91 7.48
CA VAL A 138 8.90 11.78 7.42
C VAL A 138 8.26 11.49 8.78
N ASP A 139 6.96 11.20 8.75
CA ASP A 139 6.27 10.55 9.87
C ASP A 139 6.20 9.04 9.61
N PHE A 140 6.42 8.24 10.64
CA PHE A 140 6.33 6.78 10.57
C PHE A 140 5.70 6.17 11.81
N VAL A 141 5.21 4.93 11.67
CA VAL A 141 4.86 4.05 12.78
C VAL A 141 5.81 2.86 12.82
N ARG A 142 6.18 2.40 14.02
CA ARG A 142 6.98 1.20 14.22
C ARG A 142 6.09 0.03 14.61
N ILE A 143 6.05 -0.98 13.75
CA ILE A 143 5.32 -2.23 13.95
C ILE A 143 6.35 -3.35 13.84
N GLU A 144 6.44 -4.19 14.88
CA GLU A 144 7.39 -5.31 14.95
C GLU A 144 8.84 -4.93 14.54
N GLY A 145 9.30 -3.78 15.03
CA GLY A 145 10.65 -3.27 14.77
C GLY A 145 10.86 -2.58 13.42
N ARG A 146 9.93 -2.72 12.47
CA ARG A 146 9.98 -2.10 11.14
C ARG A 146 9.34 -0.71 11.13
N ARG A 147 9.87 0.20 10.31
CA ARG A 147 9.40 1.60 10.20
C ARG A 147 8.51 1.71 8.97
N TRP A 148 7.21 1.91 9.15
CA TRP A 148 6.25 2.12 8.08
C TRP A 148 5.92 3.60 7.94
N LEU A 149 6.16 4.17 6.77
CA LEU A 149 5.87 5.58 6.50
C LEU A 149 4.38 5.83 6.48
N ARG A 150 4.00 6.96 7.07
CA ARG A 150 2.65 7.53 6.98
C ARG A 150 2.63 8.73 6.03
N SER A 151 3.69 9.52 6.06
CA SER A 151 3.87 10.71 5.23
C SER A 151 5.36 10.88 4.91
N LEU A 152 5.63 11.60 3.82
CA LEU A 152 6.94 12.16 3.52
C LEU A 152 6.74 13.50 2.82
N CYS A 153 7.56 14.48 3.17
CA CYS A 153 7.60 15.77 2.50
C CYS A 153 9.07 16.23 2.35
N PRO A 154 9.38 17.05 1.33
CA PRO A 154 10.67 17.74 1.28
C PRO A 154 10.90 18.51 2.57
N ALA A 155 12.11 18.41 3.13
CA ALA A 155 12.50 19.26 4.25
C ALA A 155 12.57 20.73 3.78
N ALA A 156 12.03 21.63 4.61
CA ALA A 156 12.03 23.07 4.36
C ALA A 156 13.41 23.70 4.58
#